data_AF-A0A8T6WDE6-F1
#
_entry.id   AF-A0A8T6WDE6-F1
#
_cell.length_a   1.000
_cell.length_b   1.000
_cell.length_c   1.000
_cell.angle_alpha   90.00
_cell.angle_beta   90.00
_cell.angle_gamma   90.00
#
_symmetry.space_group_name_H-M   'P 1'
#
loop_
_entity.id
_entity.type
_entity.pdbx_description
1 polymer ?
#
loop_
_entity_poly.entity_id
_entity_poly.type
_entity_poly.pdbx_seq_one_letter_code
_entity_poly.pdbx_strand_id
1 'polypeptide(L)'
;AKILSKLKFIKKVRLACDRAEDVEHVRKAIEIMRWHNVTPRNYFVYVLVKDVDEALDRVRFLKGMNCEAFAQPYIDREGTPPTQIQKDFARWVNQSAIFKSTTWETYEPRKGRPKGVAKGEQGYTQ
;
A
#
# COMPACT_ATOMS: atom_id res chain seq x y z
N ALA A 1 -23.12 -5.61 -5.32
CA ALA A 1 -22.27 -5.13 -6.43
C ALA A 1 -23.01 -4.72 -7.71
N LYS A 2 -24.19 -5.26 -8.01
CA LYS A 2 -25.00 -4.90 -9.21
C LYS A 2 -25.35 -3.41 -9.34
N ILE A 3 -25.38 -2.69 -8.21
CA ILE A 3 -25.62 -1.24 -8.15
C ILE A 3 -24.32 -0.48 -8.47
N LEU A 4 -23.19 -0.91 -7.90
CA LEU A 4 -21.88 -0.27 -8.09
C LEU A 4 -21.38 -0.36 -9.52
N SER A 5 -21.60 -1.49 -10.21
CA SER A 5 -21.16 -1.67 -11.61
C SER A 5 -21.92 -0.80 -12.61
N LYS A 6 -23.09 -0.28 -12.24
CA LYS A 6 -23.91 0.60 -13.10
C LYS A 6 -23.57 2.08 -12.92
N LEU A 7 -22.73 2.44 -11.95
CA LEU A 7 -22.34 3.82 -11.72
C LEU A 7 -21.27 4.24 -12.74
N LYS A 8 -21.48 5.39 -13.38
CA LYS A 8 -20.43 6.05 -14.15
C LYS A 8 -19.42 6.61 -13.14
N PHE A 9 -18.33 5.88 -12.92
CA PHE A 9 -17.33 6.26 -11.93
C PHE A 9 -16.70 7.60 -12.31
N ILE A 10 -17.12 8.68 -11.62
CA ILE A 10 -16.56 10.03 -11.79
C ILE A 10 -15.08 10.06 -11.37
N LYS A 11 -14.72 9.19 -10.41
CA LYS A 11 -13.35 8.95 -9.92
C LYS A 11 -13.19 7.46 -9.57
N LYS A 12 -11.95 6.96 -9.48
CA LYS A 12 -11.63 5.56 -9.13
C LYS A 12 -12.36 5.13 -7.83
N VAL A 13 -12.88 3.90 -7.80
CA VAL A 13 -13.41 3.26 -6.59
C VAL A 13 -12.27 3.10 -5.59
N ARG A 14 -12.53 3.46 -4.33
CA ARG A 14 -11.55 3.37 -3.26
C ARG A 14 -11.98 2.30 -2.29
N LEU A 15 -11.11 1.32 -2.08
CA LEU A 15 -11.28 0.29 -1.05
C LEU A 15 -10.29 0.57 0.08
N ALA A 16 -10.56 0.07 1.27
CA ALA A 16 -9.63 0.08 2.39
C ALA A 16 -9.33 -1.36 2.80
N CYS A 17 -8.08 -1.63 3.16
CA CYS A 17 -7.61 -2.91 3.66
C CYS A 17 -6.70 -2.62 4.87
N ASP A 18 -7.33 -2.40 6.02
CA ASP A 18 -6.64 -1.95 7.23
C ASP A 18 -6.42 -3.09 8.23
N ARG A 19 -7.24 -4.14 8.15
CA ARG A 19 -7.17 -5.35 8.98
C ARG A 19 -6.89 -6.58 8.15
N ALA A 20 -6.34 -7.63 8.77
CA ALA A 20 -6.18 -8.93 8.12
C ALA A 20 -7.50 -9.51 7.58
N GLU A 21 -8.60 -9.32 8.32
CA GLU A 21 -9.95 -9.74 7.90
C GLU A 21 -10.43 -9.03 6.62
N ASP A 22 -9.97 -7.79 6.37
CA ASP A 22 -10.39 -7.01 5.21
C ASP A 22 -9.86 -7.60 3.90
N VAL A 23 -8.76 -8.37 3.96
CA VAL A 23 -8.14 -8.99 2.77
C VAL A 23 -9.16 -9.81 1.99
N GLU A 24 -9.93 -10.64 2.71
CA GLU A 24 -10.93 -11.51 2.10
C GLU A 24 -12.15 -10.73 1.57
N HIS A 25 -12.55 -9.66 2.26
CA HIS A 25 -13.61 -8.76 1.81
C HIS A 25 -13.22 -8.02 0.53
N VAL A 26 -11.98 -7.52 0.49
CA VAL A 26 -11.39 -6.84 -0.67
C VAL A 26 -11.25 -7.82 -1.85
N ARG A 27 -10.82 -9.06 -1.59
CA ARG A 27 -10.79 -10.13 -2.61
C ARG A 27 -12.14 -10.30 -3.29
N LYS A 28 -13.19 -10.54 -2.49
CA LYS A 28 -14.56 -10.72 -3.00
C LYS A 28 -15.05 -9.48 -3.75
N ALA A 29 -14.79 -8.28 -3.24
CA ALA A 29 -15.18 -7.05 -3.90
C ALA A 29 -14.51 -6.91 -5.28
N ILE A 30 -13.21 -7.18 -5.37
CA ILE A 30 -12.43 -7.14 -6.62
C ILE A 30 -12.96 -8.18 -7.62
N GLU A 31 -13.20 -9.41 -7.18
CA GLU A 31 -13.73 -10.47 -8.04
C GLU A 31 -15.08 -10.09 -8.65
N ILE A 32 -15.99 -9.56 -7.84
CA ILE A 32 -17.30 -9.15 -8.34
C ILE A 32 -17.19 -7.93 -9.28
N MET A 33 -16.28 -7.00 -8.98
CA MET A 33 -16.01 -5.87 -9.89
C MET A 33 -15.48 -6.35 -11.24
N ARG A 34 -14.55 -7.31 -11.24
CA ARG A 34 -13.98 -7.91 -12.46
C ARG A 34 -15.03 -8.68 -13.25
N TRP A 35 -15.90 -9.42 -12.57
CA TRP A 35 -17.05 -10.11 -13.17
C TRP A 35 -17.97 -9.15 -13.93
N HIS A 36 -18.04 -7.89 -13.49
CA HIS A 36 -18.77 -6.82 -14.16
C HIS A 36 -17.90 -5.94 -15.07
N ASN A 37 -16.78 -6.46 -15.58
CA ASN A 37 -15.86 -5.79 -16.52
C ASN A 37 -15.23 -4.48 -16.00
N VAL A 38 -15.15 -4.29 -14.68
CA VAL A 38 -14.43 -3.14 -14.11
C VAL A 38 -12.93 -3.39 -14.17
N THR A 39 -12.21 -2.58 -14.94
CA THR A 39 -10.76 -2.71 -15.09
C THR A 39 -10.01 -2.27 -13.82
N PRO A 40 -8.82 -2.85 -13.53
CA PRO A 40 -8.00 -2.48 -12.36
C PRO A 40 -7.67 -1.00 -12.25
N ARG A 41 -7.60 -0.27 -13.38
CA ARG A 41 -7.36 1.17 -13.40
C ARG A 41 -8.46 1.99 -12.71
N ASN A 42 -9.66 1.42 -12.59
CA ASN A 42 -10.83 2.08 -12.02
C ASN A 42 -10.95 1.91 -10.51
N TYR A 43 -10.04 1.20 -9.85
CA TYR A 43 -10.04 1.07 -8.39
C TYR A 43 -8.63 1.07 -7.81
N PHE A 44 -8.52 1.50 -6.56
CA PHE A 44 -7.29 1.38 -5.79
C PHE A 44 -7.62 1.13 -4.32
N VAL A 45 -6.66 0.56 -3.60
CA VAL A 45 -6.84 0.10 -2.21
C VAL A 45 -5.92 0.88 -1.29
N TYR A 46 -6.49 1.50 -0.26
CA TYR A 46 -5.74 2.07 0.85
C TYR A 46 -5.26 0.97 1.78
N VAL A 47 -4.01 1.08 2.23
CA VAL A 47 -3.43 0.23 3.26
C VAL A 47 -2.87 1.11 4.34
N LEU A 48 -3.44 1.03 5.54
CA LEU A 48 -2.89 1.68 6.71
C LEU A 48 -1.66 0.92 7.23
N VAL A 49 -0.55 1.64 7.41
CA VAL A 49 0.73 1.07 7.85
C VAL A 49 0.93 1.41 9.33
N LYS A 50 0.44 0.52 10.20
CA LYS A 50 0.76 0.53 11.63
C LYS A 50 2.00 -0.32 11.88
N ASP A 51 1.87 -1.61 11.62
CA ASP A 51 2.95 -2.57 11.56
C ASP A 51 3.35 -2.79 10.09
N VAL A 52 4.65 -2.83 9.82
CA VAL A 52 5.19 -3.00 8.47
C VAL A 52 5.03 -4.45 8.00
N ASP A 53 5.17 -5.43 8.89
CA ASP A 53 5.12 -6.85 8.54
C ASP A 53 3.68 -7.25 8.19
N GLU A 54 2.72 -6.83 9.02
CA GLU A 54 1.30 -7.06 8.74
C GLU A 54 0.83 -6.32 7.48
N ALA A 55 1.33 -5.10 7.25
CA ALA A 55 1.03 -4.35 6.03
C ALA A 55 1.68 -4.97 4.79
N LEU A 56 2.85 -5.60 4.91
CA LEU A 56 3.54 -6.28 3.83
C LEU A 56 2.70 -7.44 3.28
N ASP A 57 2.08 -8.23 4.14
CA ASP A 57 1.22 -9.34 3.71
C ASP A 57 0.02 -8.86 2.91
N ARG A 58 -0.65 -7.79 3.38
CA ARG A 58 -1.75 -7.13 2.65
C ARG A 58 -1.28 -6.61 1.30
N VAL A 59 -0.14 -5.94 1.26
CA VAL A 59 0.41 -5.37 0.03
C VAL A 59 0.83 -6.45 -0.98
N ARG A 60 1.41 -7.56 -0.51
CA ARG A 60 1.75 -8.72 -1.35
C ARG A 60 0.49 -9.34 -1.97
N PHE A 61 -0.56 -9.51 -1.17
CA PHE A 61 -1.86 -9.95 -1.66
C PHE A 61 -2.40 -9.03 -2.77
N LEU A 62 -2.41 -7.71 -2.54
CA LEU A 62 -2.87 -6.73 -3.52
C LEU A 62 -2.00 -6.72 -4.80
N LYS A 63 -0.68 -6.90 -4.66
CA LYS A 63 0.27 -7.02 -5.77
C LYS A 63 -0.02 -8.26 -6.61
N GLY A 64 -0.25 -9.42 -5.98
CA GLY A 64 -0.64 -10.65 -6.66
C GLY A 64 -1.98 -10.53 -7.40
N MET A 65 -2.90 -9.76 -6.84
CA MET A 65 -4.16 -9.42 -7.51
C MET A 65 -4.01 -8.34 -8.58
N ASN A 66 -2.82 -7.83 -8.90
CA ASN A 66 -2.59 -6.74 -9.85
C ASN A 66 -3.46 -5.49 -9.56
N CYS A 67 -3.58 -5.13 -8.28
CA CYS A 67 -4.33 -3.97 -7.80
C CYS A 67 -3.37 -2.82 -7.44
N GLU A 68 -3.79 -1.58 -7.69
CA GLU A 68 -3.03 -0.41 -7.21
C GLU A 68 -3.26 -0.24 -5.71
N ALA A 69 -2.19 -0.39 -4.91
CA ALA A 69 -2.20 -0.12 -3.48
C ALA A 69 -1.64 1.28 -3.20
N PHE A 70 -2.20 1.94 -2.19
CA PHE A 70 -1.68 3.19 -1.64
C PHE A 70 -1.46 3.02 -0.14
N ALA A 71 -0.20 3.01 0.26
CA ALA A 71 0.19 2.86 1.66
C ALA A 71 0.20 4.22 2.35
N GLN A 72 -0.51 4.31 3.47
CA GLN A 72 -0.58 5.48 4.33
C GLN A 72 0.05 5.15 5.68
N PRO A 73 1.15 5.80 6.07
CA PRO A 73 1.69 5.66 7.43
C PRO A 73 0.64 6.06 8.47
N TYR A 74 0.51 5.26 9.52
CA TYR A 74 -0.37 5.60 10.63
C TYR A 74 0.17 6.80 11.41
N ILE A 75 -0.73 7.73 11.71
CA ILE A 75 -0.50 8.85 12.63
C ILE A 75 -1.48 8.61 13.78
N ASP A 76 -0.98 8.59 15.01
CA ASP A 76 -1.81 8.41 16.19
C ASP A 76 -2.70 9.64 16.45
N ARG A 77 -3.51 9.59 17.50
CA ARG A 77 -4.42 10.70 17.83
C ARG A 77 -3.68 11.92 18.34
N GLU A 78 -2.51 11.71 18.95
CA GLU A 78 -1.62 12.76 19.44
C GLU A 78 -0.87 13.48 18.29
N GLY A 79 -0.85 12.91 17.08
CA GLY A 79 -0.19 13.49 15.91
C GLY A 79 1.28 13.10 15.80
N THR A 80 1.71 12.02 16.45
CA THR A 80 3.08 11.53 16.42
C THR A 80 3.51 11.25 14.98
N PRO A 81 4.66 11.79 14.54
CA PRO A 81 5.17 11.55 13.20
C PRO A 81 5.41 10.05 12.94
N PRO A 82 5.10 9.54 11.74
CA PRO A 82 5.33 8.14 11.43
C PRO A 82 6.83 7.83 11.45
N THR A 83 7.14 6.59 11.85
CA THR A 83 8.52 6.09 11.91
C THR A 83 9.15 6.10 10.52
N GLN A 84 10.48 6.12 10.47
CA GLN A 84 11.17 6.14 9.18
C GLN A 84 10.91 4.86 8.38
N ILE A 85 10.79 3.71 9.03
CA ILE A 85 10.48 2.44 8.35
C ILE A 85 9.08 2.47 7.71
N GLN A 86 8.08 3.05 8.38
CA GLN A 86 6.75 3.27 7.81
C GLN A 86 6.79 4.21 6.60
N LYS A 87 7.60 5.28 6.66
CA LYS A 87 7.80 6.21 5.53
C LYS A 87 8.48 5.53 4.35
N ASP A 88 9.49 4.71 4.60
CA ASP A 88 10.21 3.96 3.58
C ASP A 88 9.30 2.92 2.92
N PHE A 89 8.48 2.22 3.72
CA PHE A 89 7.46 1.29 3.25
C PHE A 89 6.41 1.98 2.39
N ALA A 90 5.85 3.10 2.86
CA ALA A 90 4.90 3.87 2.10
C ALA A 90 5.48 4.38 0.77
N ARG A 91 6.75 4.79 0.76
CA ARG A 91 7.44 5.19 -0.47
C ARG A 91 7.57 4.03 -1.45
N TRP A 92 7.97 2.86 -0.97
CA TRP A 92 8.10 1.65 -1.79
C TRP A 92 6.79 1.29 -2.48
N VAL A 93 5.68 1.25 -1.73
CA VAL A 93 4.35 0.93 -2.27
C VAL A 93 3.85 2.02 -3.23
N ASN A 94 3.96 3.29 -2.85
CA ASN A 94 3.37 4.39 -3.60
C ASN A 94 4.12 4.74 -4.89
N GLN A 95 5.37 4.25 -5.06
CA GLN A 95 6.13 4.41 -6.29
C GLN A 95 5.96 3.21 -7.20
N SER A 96 4.99 3.27 -8.12
CA SER A 96 4.61 2.16 -9.00
C SER A 96 5.77 1.52 -9.78
N ALA A 97 6.76 2.30 -10.23
CA ALA A 97 7.94 1.79 -10.93
C ALA A 97 8.80 0.90 -10.02
N ILE A 98 9.01 1.32 -8.76
CA ILE A 98 9.76 0.56 -7.75
C ILE A 98 8.92 -0.64 -7.29
N PHE A 99 7.65 -0.41 -6.96
CA PHE A 99 6.75 -1.43 -6.43
C PHE A 99 6.62 -2.63 -7.36
N LYS A 100 6.59 -2.40 -8.69
CA LYS A 100 6.50 -3.47 -9.68
C LYS A 100 7.82 -4.20 -9.90
N SER A 101 8.95 -3.49 -9.84
CA SER A 101 10.27 -4.05 -10.16
C SER A 101 10.99 -4.69 -8.98
N THR A 102 10.60 -4.38 -7.74
CA THR A 102 11.31 -4.82 -6.53
C THR A 102 10.39 -5.45 -5.50
N THR A 103 10.98 -6.25 -4.62
CA THR A 103 10.34 -6.76 -3.40
C THR A 103 10.66 -5.84 -2.23
N TRP A 104 9.92 -5.96 -1.12
CA TRP A 104 10.22 -5.15 0.06
C TRP A 104 11.59 -5.48 0.62
N GLU A 105 11.99 -6.75 0.56
CA GLU A 105 13.25 -7.30 1.07
C GLU A 105 14.43 -6.67 0.34
N THR A 106 14.37 -6.64 -0.99
CA THR A 106 15.41 -6.09 -1.87
C THR A 106 15.34 -4.57 -2.03
N TYR A 107 14.30 -3.93 -1.51
CA TYR A 107 14.13 -2.48 -1.67
C TYR A 107 15.12 -1.72 -0.79
N GLU A 108 15.88 -0.82 -1.39
CA GLU A 108 16.77 0.08 -0.66
C GLU A 108 16.24 1.51 -0.72
N PRO A 109 15.96 2.15 0.43
CA PRO A 109 15.68 3.57 0.46
C PRO A 109 16.91 4.36 -0.06
N ARG A 110 16.66 5.40 -0.88
CA ARG A 110 17.65 6.26 -1.60
C ARG A 110 19.14 6.11 -1.20
N LYS A 111 19.99 5.89 -2.23
CA LYS A 111 21.48 5.78 -2.21
C LYS A 111 22.13 5.88 -0.82
N GLY A 112 22.40 4.72 -0.23
CA GLY A 112 23.30 4.56 0.92
C GLY A 112 22.66 4.59 2.30
N ARG A 113 21.34 4.39 2.41
CA ARG A 113 20.63 4.41 3.70
C ARG A 113 19.93 3.07 4.00
N PRO A 114 20.14 2.47 5.18
CA PRO A 114 19.36 1.31 5.62
C PRO A 114 17.90 1.67 5.86
N LYS A 115 16.99 0.71 5.69
CA LYS A 115 15.56 0.89 6.01
C LYS A 115 15.40 1.33 7.46
N GLY A 116 14.58 2.35 7.69
CA GLY A 116 14.27 2.81 9.04
C GLY A 116 15.26 3.80 9.67
N VAL A 117 16.31 4.24 8.95
CA VAL A 117 17.31 5.19 9.50
C VAL A 117 16.94 6.65 9.22
N ALA A 118 16.85 7.49 10.26
CA ALA A 118 16.43 8.88 10.12
C ALA A 118 17.45 9.73 9.34
N LYS A 119 17.02 10.90 8.82
CA LYS A 119 17.84 11.76 7.93
C LYS A 119 19.03 12.46 8.62
N GLY A 120 19.34 12.16 9.88
CA GLY A 120 20.45 12.76 10.63
C GLY A 120 21.36 11.77 11.38
N GLU A 121 21.15 10.46 11.26
CA GLU A 121 21.91 9.44 12.01
C GLU A 121 23.05 8.80 11.22
N GLN A 122 23.39 9.35 10.04
CA GLN A 122 24.63 9.00 9.35
C GLN A 122 25.80 9.68 10.09
N GLY A 123 26.12 9.15 11.26
CA GLY A 123 27.36 9.42 11.97
C GLY A 123 28.53 9.01 11.08
N TYR A 124 29.47 9.93 10.92
CA TYR A 124 30.79 9.72 10.37
C TYR A 124 31.36 8.39 10.89
N THR A 125 31.60 7.43 10.00
CA THR A 125 32.65 6.44 10.22
C THR A 125 33.81 6.86 9.34
N GLN A 126 34.74 7.62 9.92
CA GLN A 126 36.19 7.44 9.85
C GLN A 126 36.78 8.10 11.10
#